data_AF-A0A965YZN8-F1
#
_entry.id   AF-A0A965YZN8-F1
#
_cell.length_a   1.000
_cell.length_b   1.000
_cell.length_c   1.000
_cell.angle_alpha   90.00
_cell.angle_beta   90.00
_cell.angle_gamma   90.00
#
_symmetry.space_group_name_H-M   'P 1'
#
loop_
_entity.id
_entity.type
_entity.pdbx_description
1 polymer ?
#
loop_
_entity_poly.entity_id
_entity_poly.type
_entity_poly.pdbx_seq_one_letter_code
_entity_poly.pdbx_strand_id
1 'polypeptide(L)'
;MKKNHLQSIILLTGLLLLAVACDKTETFDDRWQLDNEAQFAKIAANTEYTRLNSQSGNGYIMYKELEEGDGATPYFTDQVKVLYTGWYKNDWSQPDSYTDDKGNLIYNKIIFDSTGNRNDIPSTFSVNGVVDGFSTALQHMQVGDKWEVWIPWKLGYGEAGNNSIPGYTT
;
A
#
# COMPACT_ATOMS: atom_id res chain seq x y z
N MET A 1 54.74 11.22 55.16
CA MET A 1 53.58 12.13 55.36
C MET A 1 53.51 13.13 54.22
N LYS A 2 52.53 12.97 53.32
CA LYS A 2 51.79 14.01 52.57
C LYS A 2 50.94 13.30 51.51
N LYS A 3 49.63 13.20 51.78
CA LYS A 3 48.60 12.80 50.81
C LYS A 3 48.42 13.96 49.84
N ASN A 4 48.54 13.73 48.53
CA ASN A 4 48.04 14.67 47.52
C ASN A 4 47.13 13.92 46.54
N HIS A 5 45.84 14.24 46.66
CA HIS A 5 44.76 13.85 45.76
C HIS A 5 45.00 14.41 44.36
N LEU A 6 44.96 13.56 43.34
CA LEU A 6 44.77 14.01 41.96
C LEU A 6 43.37 13.57 41.51
N GLN A 7 42.47 14.56 41.47
CA GLN A 7 41.07 14.39 41.10
C GLN A 7 40.94 14.01 39.63
N SER A 8 40.10 13.01 39.35
CA SER A 8 39.66 12.63 38.02
C SER A 8 38.90 13.80 37.37
N ILE A 9 39.45 14.37 36.31
CA ILE A 9 38.73 15.30 35.43
C ILE A 9 37.98 14.44 34.41
N ILE A 10 36.75 14.04 34.78
CA ILE A 10 35.76 13.59 33.79
C ILE A 10 35.15 14.86 33.23
N LEU A 11 35.65 15.29 32.06
CA LEU A 11 35.04 16.36 31.30
C LEU A 11 33.71 15.81 30.73
N LEU A 12 32.64 15.96 31.50
CA LEU A 12 31.29 15.63 31.10
C LEU A 12 30.88 16.62 30.00
N THR A 13 31.15 16.27 28.74
CA THR A 13 30.55 16.97 27.60
C THR A 13 29.05 16.80 27.73
N GLY A 14 28.38 17.85 28.21
CA GLY A 14 26.93 17.92 28.26
C GLY A 14 26.40 17.82 26.83
N LEU A 15 26.01 16.61 26.45
CA LEU A 15 25.17 16.38 25.29
C LEU A 15 23.80 16.97 25.65
N LEU A 16 23.58 18.21 25.22
CA LEU A 16 22.28 18.85 25.27
C LEU A 16 21.37 18.10 24.28
N LEU A 17 20.75 17.01 24.75
CA LEU A 17 19.66 16.35 24.05
C LEU A 17 18.48 17.31 24.03
N LEU A 18 18.37 18.10 22.97
CA LEU A 18 17.12 18.76 22.61
C LEU A 18 16.15 17.68 22.13
N ALA A 19 15.50 17.00 23.07
CA ALA A 19 14.34 16.19 22.76
C ALA A 19 13.18 17.17 22.48
N VAL A 20 13.00 17.51 21.21
CA VAL A 20 11.74 18.10 20.75
C VAL A 20 10.70 16.99 20.82
N ALA A 21 10.07 16.84 21.98
CA ALA A 21 8.86 16.04 22.10
C ALA A 21 7.75 16.82 21.39
N CYS A 22 7.58 16.55 20.09
CA CYS A 22 6.44 17.04 19.35
C CYS A 22 5.24 16.21 19.81
N ASP A 23 4.48 16.74 20.76
CA ASP A 23 3.17 16.21 21.16
C ASP A 23 2.16 16.47 20.04
N LYS A 24 2.34 15.78 18.91
CA LYS A 24 1.29 15.70 17.91
C LYS A 24 0.42 14.53 18.34
N THR A 25 -0.79 14.84 18.80
CA THR A 25 -1.86 13.86 18.90
C THR A 25 -2.03 13.22 17.52
N GLU A 26 -1.65 11.96 17.39
CA GLU A 26 -1.87 11.18 16.16
C GLU A 26 -3.37 11.17 15.86
N THR A 27 -3.73 11.66 14.69
CA THR A 27 -5.10 11.60 14.20
C THR A 27 -5.41 10.19 13.68
N PHE A 28 -6.69 9.87 13.53
CA PHE A 28 -7.09 8.62 12.88
C PHE A 28 -6.51 8.51 11.46
N ASP A 29 -6.44 9.63 10.74
CA ASP A 29 -5.88 9.70 9.39
C ASP A 29 -4.36 9.42 9.40
N ASP A 30 -3.63 9.93 10.40
CA ASP A 30 -2.19 9.64 10.55
C ASP A 30 -1.96 8.14 10.78
N ARG A 31 -2.77 7.52 11.63
CA ARG A 31 -2.67 6.08 11.91
C ARG A 31 -3.00 5.24 10.69
N TRP A 32 -4.08 5.59 9.98
CA TRP A 32 -4.51 4.91 8.77
C TRP A 32 -3.43 4.96 7.68
N GLN A 33 -2.83 6.12 7.45
CA GLN A 33 -1.72 6.26 6.52
C GLN A 33 -0.55 5.35 6.91
N LEU A 34 -0.12 5.39 8.18
CA LEU A 34 0.99 4.57 8.67
C LEU A 34 0.71 3.08 8.52
N ASP A 35 -0.51 2.62 8.80
CA ASP A 35 -0.88 1.22 8.69
C ASP A 35 -0.89 0.73 7.23
N ASN A 36 -1.34 1.55 6.28
CA ASN A 36 -1.28 1.25 4.84
C ASN A 36 0.16 1.25 4.32
N GLU A 37 0.99 2.22 4.71
CA GLU A 37 2.40 2.25 4.34
C GLU A 37 3.17 1.06 4.91
N ALA A 38 2.90 0.69 6.17
CA ALA A 38 3.48 -0.48 6.80
C ALA A 38 3.02 -1.78 6.12
N GLN A 39 1.76 -1.87 5.73
CA GLN A 39 1.26 -3.04 4.99
C GLN A 39 1.93 -3.15 3.62
N PHE A 40 1.99 -2.07 2.85
CA PHE A 40 2.68 -2.09 1.57
C PHE A 40 4.17 -2.45 1.71
N ALA A 41 4.84 -1.96 2.75
CA ALA A 41 6.22 -2.32 3.05
C ALA A 41 6.39 -3.82 3.37
N LYS A 42 5.43 -4.45 4.08
CA LYS A 42 5.45 -5.91 4.31
C LYS A 42 5.35 -6.68 3.00
N ILE A 43 4.48 -6.24 2.08
CA ILE A 43 4.36 -6.86 0.75
C ILE A 43 5.63 -6.62 -0.07
N ALA A 44 6.22 -5.43 0.00
CA ALA A 44 7.47 -5.11 -0.69
C ALA A 44 8.67 -5.94 -0.21
N ALA A 45 8.61 -6.46 1.03
CA ALA A 45 9.59 -7.38 1.59
C ALA A 45 9.27 -8.87 1.31
N ASN A 46 8.08 -9.18 0.80
CA ASN A 46 7.69 -10.55 0.47
C ASN A 46 8.28 -10.97 -0.88
N THR A 47 9.05 -12.05 -0.88
CA THR A 47 9.73 -12.59 -2.07
C THR A 47 8.79 -13.18 -3.12
N GLU A 48 7.53 -13.42 -2.79
CA GLU A 48 6.51 -13.85 -3.76
C GLU A 48 6.06 -12.73 -4.70
N TYR A 49 6.34 -11.47 -4.35
CA TYR A 49 5.96 -10.32 -5.15
C TYR A 49 7.17 -9.69 -5.82
N THR A 50 6.99 -9.25 -7.05
CA THR A 50 7.98 -8.54 -7.84
C THR A 50 7.69 -7.06 -7.81
N ARG A 51 8.74 -6.25 -7.62
CA ARG A 51 8.66 -4.79 -7.72
C ARG A 51 8.56 -4.38 -9.18
N LEU A 52 7.61 -3.50 -9.49
CA LEU A 52 7.52 -2.82 -10.77
C LEU A 52 7.44 -1.31 -10.57
N ASN A 53 8.45 -0.59 -11.04
CA ASN A 53 8.49 0.88 -10.93
C ASN A 53 7.41 1.50 -11.81
N SER A 54 6.70 2.49 -11.26
CA SER A 54 5.69 3.24 -12.01
C SER A 54 6.32 4.03 -13.14
N GLN A 55 5.61 4.12 -14.27
CA GLN A 55 6.02 4.93 -15.41
C GLN A 55 6.07 6.42 -15.10
N SER A 56 5.28 6.90 -14.13
CA SER A 56 5.31 8.30 -13.69
C SER A 56 6.55 8.62 -12.85
N GLY A 57 7.29 7.61 -12.39
CA GLY A 57 8.46 7.77 -11.53
C GLY A 57 8.12 8.08 -10.06
N ASN A 58 6.84 8.09 -9.69
CA ASN A 58 6.39 8.47 -8.34
C ASN A 58 6.42 7.33 -7.31
N GLY A 59 6.86 6.13 -7.71
CA GLY A 59 6.93 4.98 -6.82
C GLY A 59 7.01 3.66 -7.59
N TYR A 60 6.53 2.59 -6.95
CA TYR A 60 6.42 1.27 -7.53
C TYR A 60 5.19 0.54 -7.00
N ILE A 61 4.69 -0.42 -7.78
CA ILE A 61 3.72 -1.41 -7.33
C ILE A 61 4.45 -2.72 -7.00
N MET A 62 3.77 -3.59 -6.26
CA MET A 62 4.21 -4.98 -6.06
C MET A 62 3.19 -5.89 -6.73
N TYR A 63 3.64 -6.82 -7.57
CA TYR A 63 2.74 -7.75 -8.25
C TYR A 63 3.19 -9.20 -8.08
N LYS A 64 2.22 -10.11 -8.10
CA LYS A 64 2.43 -11.56 -8.17
C LYS A 64 1.61 -12.09 -9.33
N GLU A 65 2.28 -12.73 -10.27
CA GLU A 65 1.62 -13.40 -11.38
C GLU A 65 0.99 -14.71 -10.88
N LEU A 66 -0.29 -14.90 -11.19
CA LEU A 66 -1.07 -16.07 -10.79
C LEU A 66 -1.33 -16.99 -11.98
N GLU A 67 -1.59 -16.42 -13.16
CA GLU A 67 -1.77 -17.12 -14.43
C GLU A 67 -1.08 -16.29 -15.52
N GLU A 68 -0.30 -16.98 -16.37
CA GLU A 68 0.43 -16.39 -17.50
C GLU A 68 -0.45 -16.43 -18.76
N GLY A 69 -0.53 -15.30 -19.45
CA GLY A 69 -1.11 -15.15 -20.77
C GLY A 69 -0.03 -15.08 -21.85
N ASP A 70 -0.44 -15.33 -23.10
CA ASP A 70 0.43 -15.37 -24.28
C ASP A 70 0.05 -14.32 -25.34
N GLY A 71 -0.87 -13.41 -24.99
CA GLY A 71 -1.35 -12.38 -25.89
C GLY A 71 -0.51 -11.10 -25.87
N ALA A 72 -0.97 -10.08 -26.59
CA ALA A 72 -0.24 -8.83 -26.69
C ALA A 72 -0.21 -8.06 -25.36
N THR A 73 0.88 -7.35 -25.10
CA THR A 73 0.98 -6.36 -24.01
C THR A 73 0.34 -5.04 -24.45
N PRO A 74 -0.63 -4.48 -23.69
CA PRO A 74 -1.24 -3.19 -24.00
C PRO A 74 -0.27 -2.00 -23.91
N TYR A 75 -0.42 -1.03 -24.80
CA TYR A 75 0.23 0.28 -24.70
C TYR A 75 -0.61 1.27 -23.88
N PHE A 76 0.02 2.35 -23.41
CA PHE A 76 -0.63 3.42 -22.64
C PHE A 76 -1.89 4.02 -23.29
N THR A 77 -1.96 4.02 -24.62
CA THR A 77 -3.07 4.58 -25.40
C THR A 77 -4.18 3.58 -25.71
N ASP A 78 -4.01 2.32 -25.33
CA ASP A 78 -4.94 1.25 -25.68
C ASP A 78 -6.19 1.23 -24.78
N GLN A 79 -7.21 0.54 -25.27
CA GLN A 79 -8.34 0.11 -24.46
C GLN A 79 -8.21 -1.38 -24.13
N VAL A 80 -8.50 -1.73 -22.89
CA VAL A 80 -8.43 -3.10 -22.38
C VAL A 80 -9.76 -3.52 -21.79
N LYS A 81 -10.05 -4.82 -21.82
CA LYS A 81 -11.16 -5.44 -21.09
C LYS A 81 -10.60 -6.26 -19.95
N VAL A 82 -11.02 -5.96 -18.73
CA VAL A 82 -10.42 -6.54 -17.52
C VAL A 82 -11.49 -7.13 -16.62
N LEU A 83 -11.23 -8.34 -16.12
CA LEU A 83 -11.89 -8.89 -14.94
C LEU A 83 -11.05 -8.52 -13.72
N TYR A 84 -11.66 -7.92 -12.71
CA TYR A 84 -10.93 -7.42 -11.54
C TYR A 84 -11.80 -7.42 -10.29
N THR A 85 -11.13 -7.36 -9.14
CA THR A 85 -11.72 -7.04 -7.85
C THR A 85 -10.76 -6.13 -7.11
N GLY A 86 -11.17 -4.88 -6.90
CA GLY A 86 -10.48 -3.91 -6.06
C GLY A 86 -10.95 -4.03 -4.61
N TRP A 87 -10.01 -4.12 -3.68
CA TRP A 87 -10.30 -4.29 -2.26
C TRP A 87 -9.22 -3.68 -1.37
N TYR A 88 -9.59 -3.38 -0.12
CA TYR A 88 -8.66 -3.05 0.97
C TYR A 88 -9.16 -3.72 2.27
N LYS A 89 -8.42 -3.59 3.38
CA LYS A 89 -8.86 -4.02 4.71
C LYS A 89 -8.98 -2.84 5.67
N ASN A 90 -10.04 -2.80 6.46
CA ASN A 90 -10.19 -1.78 7.51
C ASN A 90 -9.13 -1.91 8.62
N ASP A 91 -8.65 -3.13 8.86
CA ASP A 91 -7.60 -3.44 9.83
C ASP A 91 -6.67 -4.50 9.25
N TRP A 92 -5.45 -4.10 8.91
CA TRP A 92 -4.43 -5.00 8.35
C TRP A 92 -3.93 -6.06 9.34
N SER A 93 -4.20 -5.92 10.64
CA SER A 93 -3.86 -6.92 11.66
C SER A 93 -4.86 -8.07 11.73
N GLN A 94 -6.05 -7.89 11.15
CA GLN A 94 -7.14 -8.86 11.23
C GLN A 94 -7.29 -9.68 9.93
N PRO A 95 -7.83 -10.91 10.01
CA PRO A 95 -8.21 -11.68 8.83
C PRO A 95 -9.33 -10.98 8.04
N ASP A 96 -9.71 -11.54 6.90
CA ASP A 96 -10.76 -10.98 6.02
C ASP A 96 -12.13 -10.81 6.72
N SER A 97 -12.37 -11.62 7.75
CA SER A 97 -13.47 -11.46 8.71
C SER A 97 -13.07 -11.97 10.08
N TYR A 98 -13.49 -11.30 11.14
CA TYR A 98 -13.21 -11.68 12.53
C TYR A 98 -14.42 -11.42 13.43
N THR A 99 -14.42 -11.98 14.64
CA THR A 99 -15.42 -11.70 15.67
C THR A 99 -14.85 -10.69 16.65
N ASP A 100 -15.58 -9.61 16.91
CA ASP A 100 -15.18 -8.60 17.91
C ASP A 100 -15.39 -9.11 19.35
N ASP A 101 -14.91 -8.34 20.33
CA ASP A 101 -15.05 -8.68 21.75
C ASP A 101 -16.51 -8.76 22.25
N LYS A 102 -17.46 -8.28 21.44
CA LYS A 102 -18.90 -8.32 21.73
C LYS A 102 -19.60 -9.49 21.03
N GLY A 103 -18.87 -10.32 20.28
CA GLY A 103 -19.43 -11.45 19.55
C GLY A 103 -20.00 -11.09 18.17
N ASN A 104 -19.80 -9.87 17.66
CA ASN A 104 -20.28 -9.47 16.34
C ASN A 104 -19.30 -9.95 15.25
N LEU A 105 -19.84 -10.47 14.15
CA LEU A 105 -19.05 -10.74 12.95
C LEU A 105 -18.73 -9.43 12.22
N ILE A 106 -17.44 -9.15 12.05
CA ILE A 106 -16.92 -8.00 11.33
C ILE A 106 -16.37 -8.47 9.98
N TYR A 107 -16.82 -7.83 8.90
CA TYR A 107 -16.24 -7.97 7.57
C TYR A 107 -15.14 -6.93 7.41
N ASN A 108 -13.90 -7.40 7.41
CA ASN A 108 -12.72 -6.56 7.37
C ASN A 108 -12.31 -6.21 5.93
N LYS A 109 -12.39 -7.20 5.03
CA LYS A 109 -12.11 -7.01 3.61
C LYS A 109 -13.25 -6.23 2.95
N ILE A 110 -12.94 -5.04 2.45
CA ILE A 110 -13.87 -4.18 1.73
C ILE A 110 -13.59 -4.31 0.24
N ILE A 111 -14.58 -4.80 -0.51
CA ILE A 111 -14.57 -4.79 -1.98
C ILE A 111 -15.22 -3.48 -2.42
N PHE A 112 -14.43 -2.55 -2.96
CA PHE A 112 -14.96 -1.26 -3.41
C PHE A 112 -15.42 -1.28 -4.87
N ASP A 113 -14.88 -2.19 -5.69
CA ASP A 113 -15.29 -2.38 -7.08
C ASP A 113 -14.92 -3.79 -7.56
N SER A 114 -15.80 -4.44 -8.33
CA SER A 114 -15.57 -5.78 -8.86
C SER A 114 -16.42 -6.07 -10.09
N THR A 115 -15.88 -6.83 -11.03
CA THR A 115 -16.66 -7.46 -12.12
C THR A 115 -17.41 -8.70 -11.66
N GLY A 116 -17.02 -9.34 -10.56
CA GLY A 116 -17.71 -10.51 -10.00
C GLY A 116 -19.15 -10.20 -9.59
N ASN A 117 -19.40 -8.98 -9.09
CA ASN A 117 -20.74 -8.48 -8.78
C ASN A 117 -21.61 -8.23 -10.03
N ARG A 118 -21.02 -8.37 -11.23
CA ARG A 118 -21.64 -8.14 -12.55
C ARG A 118 -21.56 -9.40 -13.42
N ASN A 119 -21.67 -10.59 -12.82
CA ASN A 119 -21.63 -11.88 -13.51
C ASN A 119 -20.36 -12.07 -14.37
N ASP A 120 -19.22 -11.58 -13.88
CA ASP A 120 -17.93 -11.65 -14.60
C ASP A 120 -17.97 -11.07 -16.02
N ILE A 121 -18.75 -10.00 -16.22
CA ILE A 121 -18.68 -9.20 -17.43
C ILE A 121 -17.47 -8.26 -17.31
N PRO A 122 -16.47 -8.34 -18.22
CA PRO A 122 -15.29 -7.47 -18.17
C PRO A 122 -15.66 -5.99 -18.28
N SER A 123 -14.96 -5.14 -17.52
CA SER A 123 -15.05 -3.69 -17.69
C SER A 123 -14.04 -3.21 -18.73
N THR A 124 -14.43 -2.22 -19.53
CA THR A 124 -13.54 -1.55 -20.48
C THR A 124 -12.85 -0.37 -19.81
N PHE A 125 -11.52 -0.31 -19.90
CA PHE A 125 -10.72 0.81 -19.42
C PHE A 125 -9.84 1.35 -20.54
N SER A 126 -9.62 2.67 -20.54
CA SER A 126 -8.47 3.26 -21.23
C SER A 126 -7.26 3.13 -20.32
N VAL A 127 -6.13 2.62 -20.81
CA VAL A 127 -4.93 2.39 -19.96
C VAL A 127 -4.42 3.69 -19.33
N ASN A 128 -4.58 4.82 -20.03
CA ASN A 128 -4.29 6.17 -19.51
C ASN A 128 -5.41 6.82 -18.69
N GLY A 129 -6.52 6.13 -18.45
CA GLY A 129 -7.71 6.65 -17.77
C GLY A 129 -7.94 6.08 -16.38
N VAL A 130 -6.98 5.33 -15.85
CA VAL A 130 -7.02 4.69 -14.53
C VAL A 130 -5.88 5.20 -13.65
N VAL A 131 -5.92 4.86 -12.35
CA VAL A 131 -4.85 5.23 -11.40
C VAL A 131 -3.49 4.69 -11.86
N ASP A 132 -2.42 5.42 -11.54
CA ASP A 132 -1.08 5.18 -12.08
C ASP A 132 -0.57 3.75 -11.81
N GLY A 133 -0.83 3.20 -10.63
CA GLY A 133 -0.44 1.83 -10.29
C GLY A 133 -1.15 0.79 -11.14
N PHE A 134 -2.44 1.00 -11.45
CA PHE A 134 -3.19 0.07 -12.30
C PHE A 134 -2.77 0.22 -13.77
N SER A 135 -2.54 1.45 -14.23
CA SER A 135 -1.96 1.72 -15.56
C SER A 135 -0.58 1.07 -15.72
N THR A 136 0.25 1.15 -14.68
CA THR A 136 1.58 0.52 -14.63
C THR A 136 1.46 -1.00 -14.75
N ALA A 137 0.55 -1.64 -13.99
CA ALA A 137 0.33 -3.08 -14.11
C ALA A 137 -0.11 -3.48 -15.53
N LEU A 138 -1.14 -2.81 -16.07
CA LEU A 138 -1.72 -3.16 -17.37
C LEU A 138 -0.70 -3.12 -18.52
N GLN A 139 0.26 -2.18 -18.49
CA GLN A 139 1.30 -2.06 -19.52
C GLN A 139 2.43 -3.08 -19.40
N HIS A 140 2.42 -3.89 -18.33
CA HIS A 140 3.37 -4.97 -18.12
C HIS A 140 2.71 -6.36 -18.15
N MET A 141 1.38 -6.40 -18.26
CA MET A 141 0.61 -7.63 -18.42
C MET A 141 0.43 -7.98 -19.90
N GLN A 142 0.32 -9.27 -20.18
CA GLN A 142 -0.14 -9.81 -21.47
C GLN A 142 -1.63 -10.11 -21.42
N VAL A 143 -2.30 -10.10 -22.58
CA VAL A 143 -3.68 -10.60 -22.67
C VAL A 143 -3.70 -12.06 -22.24
N GLY A 144 -4.54 -12.37 -21.24
CA GLY A 144 -4.63 -13.69 -20.60
C GLY A 144 -4.04 -13.73 -19.19
N ASP A 145 -3.19 -12.76 -18.84
CA ASP A 145 -2.60 -12.69 -17.51
C ASP A 145 -3.65 -12.53 -16.41
N LYS A 146 -3.34 -13.11 -15.26
CA LYS A 146 -4.01 -12.83 -13.99
C LYS A 146 -2.97 -12.51 -12.94
N TRP A 147 -2.99 -11.28 -12.45
CA TRP A 147 -2.06 -10.82 -11.42
C TRP A 147 -2.80 -10.43 -10.15
N GLU A 148 -2.15 -10.64 -9.01
CA GLU A 148 -2.43 -9.89 -7.79
C GLU A 148 -1.51 -8.68 -7.74
N VAL A 149 -2.07 -7.49 -7.56
CA VAL A 149 -1.32 -6.23 -7.57
C VAL A 149 -1.62 -5.42 -6.31
N TRP A 150 -0.56 -5.02 -5.61
CA TRP A 150 -0.59 -4.09 -4.50
C TRP A 150 -0.14 -2.71 -4.99
N ILE A 151 -0.97 -1.70 -4.74
CA ILE A 151 -0.77 -0.34 -5.23
C ILE A 151 -0.67 0.58 -4.02
N PRO A 152 0.48 1.21 -3.75
CA PRO A 152 0.57 2.14 -2.63
C PRO A 152 -0.31 3.35 -2.92
N TRP A 153 -0.80 4.01 -1.87
CA TRP A 153 -1.76 5.11 -1.98
C TRP A 153 -1.34 6.22 -2.96
N LYS A 154 -0.04 6.50 -3.07
CA LYS A 154 0.54 7.49 -4.01
C LYS A 154 0.28 7.17 -5.48
N LEU A 155 0.16 5.88 -5.81
CA LEU A 155 -0.13 5.38 -7.15
C LEU A 155 -1.60 4.95 -7.30
N GLY A 156 -2.39 5.06 -6.22
CA GLY A 156 -3.82 4.78 -6.17
C GLY A 156 -4.64 6.08 -6.13
N TYR A 157 -5.43 6.24 -5.07
CA TYR A 157 -6.36 7.37 -4.90
C TYR A 157 -5.80 8.54 -4.07
N GLY A 158 -4.50 8.49 -3.73
CA GLY A 158 -3.81 9.61 -3.09
C GLY A 158 -4.24 9.88 -1.64
N GLU A 159 -3.88 11.07 -1.16
CA GLU A 159 -4.22 11.56 0.19
C GLU A 159 -5.72 11.83 0.36
N ALA A 160 -6.40 12.17 -0.73
CA ALA A 160 -7.83 12.52 -0.71
C ALA A 160 -8.75 11.29 -0.79
N GLY A 161 -8.28 10.19 -1.37
CA GLY A 161 -9.11 9.03 -1.64
C GLY A 161 -10.17 9.30 -2.72
N ASN A 162 -11.29 8.59 -2.63
CA ASN A 162 -12.49 8.76 -3.45
C ASN A 162 -13.72 8.42 -2.59
N ASN A 163 -14.94 8.74 -3.04
CA ASN A 163 -16.22 8.51 -2.36
C ASN A 163 -16.29 7.23 -1.50
N SER A 164 -15.79 6.10 -2.01
CA SER A 164 -15.85 4.78 -1.34
C SER A 164 -14.51 4.28 -0.79
N ILE A 165 -13.42 5.05 -0.96
CA ILE A 165 -12.05 4.64 -0.67
C ILE A 165 -11.39 5.74 0.16
N PRO A 166 -11.07 5.49 1.44
CA PRO A 166 -10.38 6.48 2.27
C PRO A 166 -9.07 6.96 1.62
N GLY A 167 -8.66 8.19 1.92
CA GLY A 167 -7.33 8.67 1.62
C GLY A 167 -6.25 7.74 2.19
N TYR A 168 -5.07 7.72 1.57
CA TYR A 168 -3.92 6.91 2.02
C TYR A 168 -4.11 5.38 1.99
N THR A 169 -5.18 4.87 1.37
CA THR A 169 -5.42 3.43 1.22
C THR A 169 -4.44 2.77 0.24
N THR A 170 -3.87 1.63 0.62
CA THR A 170 -3.09 0.73 -0.26
C THR A 170 -3.90 -0.46 -0.75
#